data_AF-A0A968XYE0-F1
#
_entry.id   AF-A0A968XYE0-F1
#
_cell.length_a   1.000
_cell.length_b   1.000
_cell.length_c   1.000
_cell.angle_alpha   90.00
_cell.angle_beta   90.00
_cell.angle_gamma   90.00
#
_symmetry.space_group_name_H-M   'P 1'
#
loop_
_entity.id
_entity.type
_entity.pdbx_description
1 polymer ?
#
loop_
_entity_poly.entity_id
_entity_poly.type
_entity_poly.pdbx_seq_one_letter_code
_entity_poly.pdbx_strand_id
1 'polypeptide(L)'
;MSYSSFTLEEVELRFDLQLQAASFLPEISPIAPSELLNRYLERGLILAKRNVSEKARSEFLVAPILLELETLLTDSISLFSGEDFTVDRSLGLNGICDFLIARAPAQLMIKAPVIAVVEAKRGVLRDGWGQCIAELVAAQKFNLQRHQEIPYTYGIVTSGLLWQFIRLSGSTVSIEPDEISLQPLDHLLGILAWLSQN
;
A
#
# COMPACT_ATOMS: atom_id res chain seq x y z
N MET A 1 21.68 1.72 0.95
CA MET A 1 20.41 1.17 1.45
C MET A 1 19.33 1.46 0.44
N SER A 2 18.46 0.49 0.22
CA SER A 2 17.21 0.61 -0.53
C SER A 2 16.04 0.40 0.43
N TYR A 3 14.81 0.61 -0.02
CA TYR A 3 13.61 0.36 0.80
C TYR A 3 13.64 -1.00 1.51
N SER A 4 14.00 -2.06 0.77
CA SER A 4 14.10 -3.44 1.27
C SER A 4 15.13 -3.69 2.38
N SER A 5 16.02 -2.74 2.68
CA SER A 5 16.98 -2.87 3.79
C SER A 5 16.49 -2.33 5.13
N PHE A 6 15.37 -1.60 5.17
CA PHE A 6 14.88 -0.99 6.40
C PHE A 6 14.20 -2.01 7.32
N THR A 7 14.72 -2.10 8.54
CA THR A 7 14.00 -2.72 9.67
C THR A 7 13.06 -1.70 10.33
N LEU A 8 12.12 -2.17 11.15
CA LEU A 8 11.21 -1.29 11.88
C LEU A 8 11.96 -0.35 12.85
N GLU A 9 12.94 -0.87 13.59
CA GLU A 9 13.76 -0.09 14.51
C GLU A 9 14.61 0.95 13.76
N GLU A 10 15.19 0.57 12.62
CA GLU A 10 16.00 1.49 11.84
C GLU A 10 15.18 2.64 11.25
N VAL A 11 13.98 2.37 10.70
CA VAL A 11 13.14 3.42 10.13
C VAL A 11 12.62 4.38 11.21
N GLU A 12 12.27 3.85 12.38
CA GLU A 12 11.85 4.65 13.54
C GLU A 12 12.96 5.62 13.98
N LEU A 13 14.16 5.08 14.28
CA LEU A 13 15.28 5.88 14.77
C LEU A 13 15.81 6.86 13.72
N ARG A 14 15.89 6.45 12.45
CA ARG A 14 16.50 7.25 11.38
C ARG A 14 15.64 8.46 11.00
N PHE A 15 14.33 8.33 11.06
CA PHE A 15 13.40 9.36 10.64
C PHE A 15 12.65 10.03 11.80
N ASP A 16 13.08 9.76 13.05
CA ASP A 16 12.49 10.32 14.27
C ASP A 16 10.96 10.12 14.32
N LEU A 17 10.53 8.89 14.05
CA LEU A 17 9.12 8.54 13.98
C LEU A 17 8.60 8.08 15.33
N GLN A 18 7.31 8.32 15.58
CA GLN A 18 6.59 7.82 16.74
C GLN A 18 5.62 6.72 16.28
N LEU A 19 5.91 5.48 16.65
CA LEU A 19 5.09 4.33 16.27
C LEU A 19 4.04 4.05 17.34
N GLN A 20 2.80 3.85 16.91
CA GLN A 20 1.68 3.46 17.78
C GLN A 20 0.81 2.39 17.12
N ALA A 21 0.33 1.44 17.93
CA ALA A 21 -0.76 0.55 17.55
C ALA A 21 -2.08 1.25 17.89
N ALA A 22 -2.69 1.90 16.91
CA ALA A 22 -3.87 2.73 17.10
C ALA A 22 -4.76 2.66 15.87
N SER A 23 -6.04 2.37 16.09
CA SER A 23 -7.01 2.35 14.99
C SER A 23 -7.32 3.77 14.50
N PHE A 24 -7.36 3.90 13.19
CA PHE A 24 -7.63 5.09 12.40
C PHE A 24 -8.68 4.86 11.32
N LEU A 25 -9.00 3.61 10.98
CA LEU A 25 -10.08 3.27 10.07
C LEU A 25 -11.44 3.64 10.71
N PRO A 26 -12.29 4.41 10.00
CA PRO A 26 -13.65 4.67 10.46
C PRO A 26 -14.55 3.45 10.22
N GLU A 27 -15.83 3.59 10.50
CA GLU A 27 -16.83 2.64 10.00
C GLU A 27 -16.84 2.69 8.46
N ILE A 28 -16.60 1.54 7.82
CA ILE A 28 -16.42 1.43 6.37
C ILE A 28 -17.70 0.91 5.72
N SER A 29 -18.19 1.63 4.72
CA SER A 29 -19.22 1.14 3.82
C SER A 29 -18.62 0.10 2.86
N PRO A 30 -19.15 -1.14 2.81
CA PRO A 30 -18.64 -2.16 1.89
C PRO A 30 -18.93 -1.80 0.43
N ILE A 31 -18.01 -2.17 -0.47
CA ILE A 31 -18.15 -1.97 -1.92
C ILE A 31 -18.14 -3.33 -2.59
N ALA A 32 -19.24 -3.68 -3.26
CA ALA A 32 -19.35 -4.98 -3.91
C ALA A 32 -18.28 -5.16 -5.02
N PRO A 33 -17.53 -6.28 -5.04
CA PRO A 33 -16.59 -6.57 -6.12
C PRO A 33 -17.32 -6.89 -7.43
N SER A 34 -16.72 -6.52 -8.57
CA SER A 34 -17.22 -6.93 -9.87
C SER A 34 -17.24 -8.46 -10.05
N GLU A 35 -18.11 -8.95 -10.93
CA GLU A 35 -18.10 -10.37 -11.34
C GLU A 35 -16.76 -10.78 -11.97
N LEU A 36 -16.06 -9.85 -12.61
CA LEU A 36 -14.75 -10.10 -13.20
C LEU A 36 -13.71 -10.38 -12.11
N LEU A 37 -13.63 -9.53 -11.08
CA LEU A 37 -12.72 -9.71 -9.96
C LEU A 37 -13.01 -11.02 -9.22
N ASN A 38 -14.28 -11.32 -8.94
CA ASN A 38 -14.67 -12.57 -8.28
C ASN A 38 -14.18 -13.80 -9.05
N ARG A 39 -14.46 -13.88 -10.36
CA ARG A 39 -14.00 -14.99 -11.21
C ARG A 39 -12.48 -15.07 -11.30
N TYR A 40 -11.79 -13.92 -11.31
CA TYR A 40 -10.33 -13.91 -11.31
C TYR A 40 -9.79 -14.51 -10.00
N LEU A 41 -10.28 -14.04 -8.85
CA LEU A 41 -9.80 -14.46 -7.53
C LEU A 41 -10.13 -15.92 -7.22
N GLU A 42 -11.23 -16.49 -7.74
CA GLU A 42 -11.49 -17.93 -7.66
C GLU A 42 -10.29 -18.76 -8.17
N ARG A 43 -9.74 -18.38 -9.33
CA ARG A 43 -8.53 -19.01 -9.90
C ARG A 43 -7.25 -18.54 -9.20
N GLY A 44 -7.14 -17.25 -8.90
CA GLY A 44 -5.98 -16.65 -8.25
C GLY A 44 -5.67 -17.29 -6.90
N LEU A 45 -6.70 -17.57 -6.10
CA LEU A 45 -6.57 -18.27 -4.81
C LEU A 45 -6.05 -19.70 -4.96
N ILE A 46 -6.49 -20.43 -5.97
CA ILE A 46 -5.96 -21.79 -6.24
C ILE A 46 -4.48 -21.72 -6.61
N LEU A 47 -4.10 -20.75 -7.44
CA LEU A 47 -2.70 -20.57 -7.86
C LEU A 47 -1.81 -20.09 -6.72
N ALA A 48 -2.24 -19.12 -5.91
CA ALA A 48 -1.48 -18.62 -4.77
C ALA A 48 -1.28 -19.67 -3.67
N LYS A 49 -2.20 -20.64 -3.54
CA LYS A 49 -2.03 -21.80 -2.66
C LYS A 49 -0.96 -22.78 -3.17
N ARG A 50 -0.80 -22.90 -4.50
CA ARG A 50 0.19 -23.80 -5.13
C ARG A 50 1.56 -23.14 -5.30
N ASN A 51 1.57 -21.86 -5.62
CA ASN A 51 2.76 -21.05 -5.87
C ASN A 51 2.99 -20.11 -4.68
N VAL A 52 4.01 -20.41 -3.89
CA VAL A 52 4.29 -19.70 -2.63
C VAL A 52 5.10 -18.42 -2.80
N SER A 53 5.49 -17.99 -4.00
CA SER A 53 6.34 -16.80 -4.16
C SER A 53 5.60 -15.49 -3.89
N GLU A 54 6.35 -14.45 -3.49
CA GLU A 54 5.83 -13.08 -3.34
C GLU A 54 5.25 -12.57 -4.66
N LYS A 55 5.96 -12.83 -5.76
CA LYS A 55 5.48 -12.50 -7.11
C LYS A 55 4.13 -13.13 -7.44
N ALA A 56 3.92 -14.41 -7.11
CA ALA A 56 2.64 -15.06 -7.38
C ALA A 56 1.50 -14.47 -6.54
N ARG A 57 1.74 -14.11 -5.28
CA ARG A 57 0.73 -13.43 -4.44
C ARG A 57 0.44 -12.02 -4.97
N SER A 58 1.48 -11.28 -5.32
CA SER A 58 1.40 -9.94 -5.89
C SER A 58 0.57 -9.94 -7.18
N GLU A 59 0.89 -10.83 -8.13
CA GLU A 59 0.21 -10.87 -9.44
C GLU A 59 -1.20 -11.48 -9.40
N PHE A 60 -1.43 -12.52 -8.60
CA PHE A 60 -2.69 -13.27 -8.66
C PHE A 60 -3.72 -12.90 -7.58
N LEU A 61 -3.31 -12.15 -6.55
CA LEU A 61 -4.22 -11.71 -5.49
C LEU A 61 -4.22 -10.19 -5.34
N VAL A 62 -3.05 -9.55 -5.20
CA VAL A 62 -2.95 -8.12 -4.88
C VAL A 62 -3.29 -7.25 -6.10
N ALA A 63 -2.59 -7.44 -7.23
CA ALA A 63 -2.76 -6.64 -8.43
C ALA A 63 -4.21 -6.61 -8.96
N PRO A 64 -4.96 -7.73 -9.02
CA PRO A 64 -6.36 -7.71 -9.47
C PRO A 64 -7.26 -6.86 -8.58
N ILE A 65 -7.04 -6.87 -7.26
CA ILE A 65 -7.82 -6.08 -6.30
C ILE A 65 -7.49 -4.58 -6.45
N LEU A 66 -6.21 -4.24 -6.62
CA LEU A 66 -5.80 -2.86 -6.85
C LEU A 66 -6.28 -2.34 -8.22
N LEU A 67 -6.35 -3.20 -9.23
CA LEU A 67 -6.92 -2.84 -10.54
C LEU A 67 -8.43 -2.58 -10.45
N GLU A 68 -9.16 -3.38 -9.69
CA GLU A 68 -10.58 -3.10 -9.40
C GLU A 68 -10.74 -1.75 -8.68
N LEU A 69 -9.90 -1.47 -7.69
CA LEU A 69 -9.87 -0.18 -7.00
C LEU A 69 -9.62 0.99 -7.97
N GLU A 70 -8.65 0.87 -8.86
CA GLU A 70 -8.38 1.87 -9.89
C GLU A 70 -9.57 2.03 -10.83
N THR A 71 -10.22 0.93 -11.24
CA THR A 71 -11.44 0.97 -12.06
C THR A 71 -12.60 1.67 -11.34
N LEU A 72 -12.81 1.39 -10.05
CA LEU A 72 -13.82 2.06 -9.23
C LEU A 72 -13.57 3.57 -9.10
N LEU A 73 -12.31 3.99 -9.22
CA LEU A 73 -11.83 5.34 -9.00
C LEU A 73 -11.13 5.93 -10.24
N THR A 74 -11.50 5.49 -11.44
CA THR A 74 -10.78 5.71 -12.72
C THR A 74 -10.33 7.16 -12.93
N ASP A 75 -11.18 8.13 -12.57
CA ASP A 75 -10.90 9.56 -12.78
C ASP A 75 -10.24 10.26 -11.57
N SER A 76 -9.94 9.52 -10.51
CA SER A 76 -9.45 10.04 -9.23
C SER A 76 -8.04 9.59 -8.89
N ILE A 77 -7.65 8.37 -9.29
CA ILE A 77 -6.35 7.80 -8.94
C ILE A 77 -5.62 7.21 -10.15
N SER A 78 -4.35 6.93 -9.98
CA SER A 78 -3.53 6.10 -10.86
C SER A 78 -2.80 5.04 -10.05
N LEU A 79 -2.72 3.84 -10.62
CA LEU A 79 -2.00 2.69 -10.05
C LEU A 79 -0.70 2.47 -10.81
N PHE A 80 0.41 2.36 -10.08
CA PHE A 80 1.72 1.98 -10.61
C PHE A 80 2.14 0.66 -9.97
N SER A 81 2.77 -0.22 -10.74
CA SER A 81 3.21 -1.54 -10.28
C SER A 81 4.66 -1.79 -10.66
N GLY A 82 5.51 -2.09 -9.68
CA GLY A 82 6.92 -2.40 -9.91
C GLY A 82 7.76 -1.25 -10.47
N GLU A 83 7.39 0.00 -10.17
CA GLU A 83 8.08 1.19 -10.66
C GLU A 83 9.19 1.66 -9.71
N ASP A 84 10.27 2.24 -10.26
CA ASP A 84 11.31 2.88 -9.45
C ASP A 84 10.75 4.15 -8.80
N PHE A 85 10.85 4.21 -7.48
CA PHE A 85 10.44 5.37 -6.70
C PHE A 85 11.62 5.91 -5.90
N THR A 86 12.66 6.32 -6.60
CA THR A 86 13.82 6.97 -5.98
C THR A 86 13.53 8.43 -5.63
N VAL A 87 13.38 8.73 -4.33
CA VAL A 87 13.10 10.09 -3.83
C VAL A 87 14.35 10.74 -3.24
N ASP A 88 15.12 10.02 -2.43
CA ASP A 88 16.34 10.54 -1.80
C ASP A 88 17.33 9.42 -1.47
N ARG A 89 18.30 9.20 -2.37
CA ARG A 89 19.34 8.17 -2.22
C ARG A 89 20.20 8.39 -0.97
N SER A 90 20.42 9.64 -0.55
CA SER A 90 21.25 9.93 0.63
C SER A 90 20.63 9.42 1.92
N LEU A 91 19.29 9.38 1.95
CA LEU A 91 18.51 8.89 3.08
C LEU A 91 18.16 7.39 2.96
N GLY A 92 18.56 6.72 1.86
CA GLY A 92 18.16 5.35 1.59
C GLY A 92 16.74 5.21 1.02
N LEU A 93 16.06 6.32 0.72
CA LEU A 93 14.70 6.39 0.16
C LEU A 93 14.74 6.17 -1.36
N ASN A 94 15.07 4.94 -1.76
CA ASN A 94 15.23 4.52 -3.15
C ASN A 94 14.97 3.02 -3.33
N GLY A 95 14.52 2.66 -4.52
CA GLY A 95 14.19 1.29 -4.89
C GLY A 95 12.87 1.20 -5.65
N ILE A 96 12.54 -0.03 -6.02
CA ILE A 96 11.28 -0.38 -6.66
C ILE A 96 10.23 -0.58 -5.58
N CYS A 97 9.06 0.05 -5.73
CA CYS A 97 7.88 -0.24 -4.90
C CYS A 97 7.02 -1.27 -5.63
N ASP A 98 6.42 -2.21 -4.89
CA ASP A 98 5.52 -3.20 -5.47
C ASP A 98 4.29 -2.53 -6.11
N PHE A 99 3.61 -1.65 -5.38
CA PHE A 99 2.60 -0.76 -5.95
C PHE A 99 2.57 0.63 -5.32
N LEU A 100 2.18 1.62 -6.11
CA LEU A 100 1.92 2.99 -5.66
C LEU A 100 0.55 3.44 -6.17
N ILE A 101 -0.16 4.19 -5.34
CA ILE A 101 -1.39 4.88 -5.71
C ILE A 101 -1.14 6.38 -5.61
N ALA A 102 -1.38 7.10 -6.70
CA ALA A 102 -1.34 8.56 -6.73
C ALA A 102 -2.73 9.14 -7.02
N ARG A 103 -3.05 10.29 -6.41
CA ARG A 103 -4.33 10.98 -6.61
C ARG A 103 -4.26 11.91 -7.82
N ALA A 104 -4.18 11.30 -8.99
CA ALA A 104 -4.29 11.96 -10.28
C ALA A 104 -4.73 10.94 -11.34
N PRO A 105 -5.66 11.31 -12.24
CA PRO A 105 -6.14 10.40 -13.28
C PRO A 105 -5.04 10.07 -14.29
N ALA A 106 -5.02 8.83 -14.76
CA ALA A 106 -4.32 8.35 -15.97
C ALA A 106 -2.94 9.00 -16.22
N GLN A 107 -1.96 8.66 -15.39
CA GLN A 107 -0.60 9.20 -15.49
C GLN A 107 0.37 8.20 -16.12
N LEU A 108 1.22 8.68 -17.03
CA LEU A 108 2.33 7.89 -17.61
C LEU A 108 3.53 7.75 -16.68
N MET A 109 3.57 8.55 -15.61
CA MET A 109 4.65 8.59 -14.63
C MET A 109 4.10 8.98 -13.27
N ILE A 110 4.79 8.57 -12.20
CA ILE A 110 4.37 8.88 -10.83
C ILE A 110 4.34 10.40 -10.63
N LYS A 111 3.17 10.92 -10.24
CA LYS A 111 2.96 12.33 -9.88
C LYS A 111 2.46 12.45 -8.45
N ALA A 112 2.67 13.63 -7.87
CA ALA A 112 2.09 13.93 -6.58
C ALA A 112 0.56 14.19 -6.74
N PRO A 113 -0.19 13.99 -5.65
CA PRO A 113 0.26 13.38 -4.42
C PRO A 113 0.22 11.84 -4.52
N VAL A 114 1.29 11.18 -4.09
CA VAL A 114 1.29 9.73 -3.79
C VAL A 114 0.58 9.54 -2.47
N ILE A 115 -0.55 8.84 -2.47
CA ILE A 115 -1.43 8.69 -1.31
C ILE A 115 -1.22 7.36 -0.59
N ALA A 116 -0.86 6.30 -1.33
CA ALA A 116 -0.65 5.00 -0.74
C ALA A 116 0.48 4.21 -1.40
N VAL A 117 1.11 3.34 -0.61
CA VAL A 117 2.12 2.37 -1.04
C VAL A 117 1.68 0.98 -0.59
N VAL A 118 1.83 -0.01 -1.46
CA VAL A 118 1.50 -1.41 -1.16
C VAL A 118 2.74 -2.27 -1.32
N GLU A 119 3.09 -2.99 -0.26
CA GLU A 119 4.21 -3.93 -0.20
C GLU A 119 3.67 -5.36 -0.06
N ALA A 120 3.95 -6.21 -1.04
CA ALA A 120 3.49 -7.60 -1.05
C ALA A 120 4.53 -8.51 -0.37
N LYS A 121 4.07 -9.35 0.56
CA LYS A 121 4.90 -10.32 1.29
C LYS A 121 4.34 -11.73 1.20
N ARG A 122 5.22 -12.71 1.33
CA ARG A 122 4.83 -14.13 1.37
C ARG A 122 4.47 -14.61 2.77
N GLY A 123 5.18 -14.08 3.76
CA GLY A 123 5.23 -14.59 5.13
C GLY A 123 4.55 -13.67 6.13
N VAL A 124 5.26 -13.38 7.22
CA VAL A 124 4.79 -12.52 8.30
C VAL A 124 4.73 -11.09 7.79
N LEU A 125 3.57 -10.44 7.88
CA LEU A 125 3.39 -9.06 7.38
C LEU A 125 4.31 -8.08 8.12
N ARG A 126 4.58 -8.33 9.40
CA ARG A 126 5.47 -7.51 10.23
C ARG A 126 6.86 -7.31 9.63
N ASP A 127 7.37 -8.29 8.88
CA ASP A 127 8.69 -8.19 8.25
C ASP A 127 8.72 -7.12 7.15
N GLY A 128 7.56 -6.74 6.60
CA GLY A 128 7.44 -5.67 5.60
C GLY A 128 7.21 -4.27 6.18
N TRP A 129 6.99 -4.12 7.50
CA TRP A 129 6.64 -2.82 8.07
C TRP A 129 7.74 -1.78 7.93
N GLY A 130 9.00 -2.14 8.19
CA GLY A 130 10.13 -1.21 8.08
C GLY A 130 10.28 -0.65 6.67
N GLN A 131 10.22 -1.52 5.67
CA GLN A 131 10.23 -1.16 4.26
C GLN A 131 9.06 -0.26 3.88
N CYS A 132 7.82 -0.68 4.20
CA CYS A 132 6.61 0.08 3.85
C CYS A 132 6.61 1.47 4.49
N ILE A 133 7.01 1.60 5.76
CA ILE A 133 7.11 2.90 6.44
C ILE A 133 8.18 3.78 5.77
N ALA A 134 9.32 3.22 5.34
CA ALA A 134 10.32 3.99 4.61
C ALA A 134 9.77 4.51 3.26
N GLU A 135 8.95 3.72 2.57
CA GLU A 135 8.27 4.14 1.35
C GLU A 135 7.22 5.23 1.63
N LEU A 136 6.52 5.20 2.78
CA LEU A 136 5.64 6.30 3.21
C LEU A 136 6.41 7.59 3.49
N VAL A 137 7.56 7.51 4.16
CA VAL A 137 8.44 8.67 4.37
C VAL A 137 8.87 9.24 3.01
N ALA A 138 9.19 8.38 2.04
CA ALA A 138 9.50 8.79 0.68
C ALA A 138 8.31 9.46 -0.02
N ALA A 139 7.09 8.91 0.11
CA ALA A 139 5.87 9.48 -0.44
C ALA A 139 5.58 10.87 0.14
N GLN A 140 5.64 11.02 1.47
CA GLN A 140 5.48 12.31 2.15
C GLN A 140 6.50 13.34 1.66
N LYS A 141 7.78 12.96 1.55
CA LYS A 141 8.84 13.84 1.04
C LYS A 141 8.65 14.20 -0.43
N PHE A 142 8.26 13.24 -1.27
CA PHE A 142 7.99 13.44 -2.70
C PHE A 142 6.83 14.42 -2.93
N ASN A 143 5.77 14.29 -2.13
CA ASN A 143 4.60 15.18 -2.15
C ASN A 143 4.99 16.61 -1.72
N LEU A 144 5.76 16.74 -0.65
CA LEU A 144 6.30 18.02 -0.17
C LEU A 144 7.19 18.71 -1.23
N GLN A 145 8.11 17.98 -1.86
CA GLN A 145 8.98 18.50 -2.92
C GLN A 145 8.20 19.04 -4.14
N ARG A 146 6.95 18.60 -4.32
CA ARG A 146 6.05 19.01 -5.40
C ARG A 146 5.00 20.02 -4.97
N HIS A 147 5.07 20.53 -3.74
CA HIS A 147 4.10 21.47 -3.17
C HIS A 147 2.66 20.92 -3.15
N GLN A 148 2.52 19.61 -2.95
CA GLN A 148 1.23 18.91 -2.87
C GLN A 148 1.19 18.03 -1.62
N GLU A 149 1.54 18.61 -0.48
CA GLU A 149 1.40 17.93 0.80
C GLU A 149 -0.04 17.51 1.06
N ILE A 150 -0.17 16.35 1.68
CA ILE A 150 -1.42 15.79 2.15
C ILE A 150 -1.23 15.40 3.62
N PRO A 151 -2.29 15.47 4.45
CA PRO A 151 -2.16 15.24 5.88
C PRO A 151 -1.77 13.79 6.23
N TYR A 152 -2.11 12.85 5.35
CA TYR A 152 -1.92 11.42 5.56
C TYR A 152 -1.37 10.75 4.31
N THR A 153 -0.49 9.77 4.52
CA THR A 153 -0.13 8.75 3.51
C THR A 153 -0.37 7.37 4.13
N TYR A 154 -0.77 6.41 3.30
CA TYR A 154 -1.21 5.10 3.76
C TYR A 154 -0.32 3.97 3.24
N GLY A 155 0.18 3.15 4.15
CA GLY A 155 0.96 1.96 3.85
C GLY A 155 0.10 0.72 3.96
N ILE A 156 0.29 -0.20 3.04
CA ILE A 156 -0.39 -1.48 3.03
C ILE A 156 0.67 -2.57 2.95
N VAL A 157 0.74 -3.45 3.94
CA VAL A 157 1.58 -4.66 3.86
C VAL A 157 0.67 -5.86 3.75
N THR A 158 0.81 -6.66 2.70
CA THR A 158 -0.19 -7.69 2.38
C THR A 158 0.41 -8.98 1.86
N SER A 159 -0.23 -10.10 2.20
CA SER A 159 0.03 -11.40 1.56
C SER A 159 -0.95 -11.75 0.45
N GLY A 160 -1.83 -10.81 0.11
CA GLY A 160 -3.04 -11.02 -0.68
C GLY A 160 -4.18 -11.68 0.10
N LEU A 161 -3.87 -12.45 1.15
CA LEU A 161 -4.87 -13.09 2.02
C LEU A 161 -5.16 -12.29 3.29
N LEU A 162 -4.12 -11.64 3.83
CA LEU A 162 -4.16 -10.79 5.01
C LEU A 162 -3.54 -9.44 4.65
N TRP A 163 -4.11 -8.37 5.18
CA TRP A 163 -3.81 -6.98 4.85
C TRP A 163 -3.62 -6.18 6.15
N GLN A 164 -2.43 -5.61 6.30
CA GLN A 164 -2.10 -4.70 7.38
C GLN A 164 -2.12 -3.28 6.86
N PHE A 165 -2.79 -2.38 7.59
CA PHE A 165 -2.87 -0.96 7.25
C PHE A 165 -2.01 -0.12 8.19
N ILE A 166 -1.35 0.88 7.60
CA ILE A 166 -0.45 1.81 8.26
C ILE A 166 -0.82 3.22 7.78
N ARG A 167 -0.80 4.21 8.67
CA ARG A 167 -0.98 5.63 8.34
C ARG A 167 0.19 6.44 8.87
N LEU A 168 0.81 7.23 8.00
CA LEU A 168 1.82 8.23 8.37
C LEU A 168 1.20 9.64 8.32
N SER A 169 1.39 10.41 9.39
CA SER A 169 1.07 11.84 9.47
C SER A 169 2.19 12.60 10.16
N GLY A 170 2.94 13.41 9.42
CA GLY A 170 4.12 14.09 9.96
C GLY A 170 5.18 13.07 10.36
N SER A 171 5.42 12.92 11.67
CA SER A 171 6.31 11.91 12.25
C SER A 171 5.57 10.77 12.97
N THR A 172 4.23 10.78 13.00
CA THR A 172 3.45 9.76 13.70
C THR A 172 3.03 8.64 12.75
N VAL A 173 3.40 7.40 13.07
CA VAL A 173 3.00 6.18 12.36
C VAL A 173 1.97 5.44 13.20
N SER A 174 0.75 5.32 12.68
CA SER A 174 -0.32 4.50 13.28
C SER A 174 -0.45 3.20 12.51
N ILE A 175 -0.34 2.08 13.20
CA ILE A 175 -0.56 0.74 12.64
C ILE A 175 -1.92 0.25 13.14
N GLU A 176 -2.80 -0.15 12.22
CA GLU A 176 -4.07 -0.77 12.60
C GLU A 176 -3.80 -2.01 13.46
N PRO A 177 -4.45 -2.17 14.63
CA PRO A 177 -4.19 -3.34 15.47
C PRO A 177 -4.55 -4.67 14.80
N ASP A 178 -5.57 -4.67 13.94
CA ASP A 178 -6.10 -5.88 13.32
C ASP A 178 -5.61 -6.05 11.87
N GLU A 179 -5.16 -7.27 11.55
CA GLU A 179 -4.94 -7.69 10.17
C GLU A 179 -6.30 -8.03 9.52
N ILE A 180 -6.59 -7.41 8.38
CA ILE A 180 -7.86 -7.62 7.67
C ILE A 180 -7.72 -8.78 6.69
N SER A 181 -8.66 -9.71 6.73
CA SER A 181 -8.72 -10.83 5.79
C SER A 181 -9.24 -10.40 4.43
N LEU A 182 -8.80 -11.09 3.37
CA LEU A 182 -9.30 -10.91 2.00
C LEU A 182 -10.82 -11.11 1.89
N GLN A 183 -11.40 -11.94 2.77
CA GLN A 183 -12.82 -12.24 2.78
C GLN A 183 -13.44 -11.72 4.10
N PRO A 184 -14.56 -10.98 4.05
CA PRO A 184 -15.35 -10.65 2.86
C PRO A 184 -14.69 -9.53 2.02
N LEU A 185 -14.67 -9.72 0.70
CA LEU A 185 -13.91 -8.86 -0.23
C LEU A 185 -14.48 -7.45 -0.35
N ASP A 186 -15.78 -7.29 -0.16
CA ASP A 186 -16.47 -6.01 -0.22
C ASP A 186 -16.04 -5.04 0.87
N HIS A 187 -15.78 -5.54 2.07
CA HIS A 187 -15.22 -4.77 3.18
C HIS A 187 -13.79 -4.30 2.88
N LEU A 188 -12.94 -5.19 2.35
CA LEU A 188 -11.58 -4.82 1.95
C LEU A 188 -11.58 -3.73 0.86
N LEU A 189 -12.44 -3.86 -0.17
CA LEU A 189 -12.59 -2.83 -1.20
C LEU A 189 -13.07 -1.51 -0.63
N GLY A 190 -14.00 -1.54 0.34
CA GLY A 190 -14.43 -0.35 1.07
C GLY A 190 -13.26 0.37 1.78
N ILE A 191 -12.39 -0.38 2.46
CA ILE A 191 -11.20 0.17 3.13
C ILE A 191 -10.26 0.81 2.10
N LEU A 192 -9.92 0.08 1.03
CA LEU A 192 -8.99 0.55 0.01
C LEU A 192 -9.50 1.80 -0.70
N ALA A 193 -10.81 1.87 -0.97
CA ALA A 193 -11.45 3.05 -1.54
C ALA A 193 -11.39 4.24 -0.57
N TRP A 194 -11.68 4.02 0.71
CA TRP A 194 -11.60 5.07 1.73
C TRP A 194 -10.19 5.65 1.85
N LEU A 195 -9.16 4.80 1.92
CA LEU A 195 -7.75 5.24 1.97
C LEU A 195 -7.37 6.04 0.72
N SER A 196 -7.89 5.66 -0.44
CA SER A 196 -7.56 6.31 -1.72
C SER A 196 -8.24 7.67 -1.90
N GLN A 197 -9.18 8.02 -1.03
CA GLN A 197 -9.96 9.26 -1.10
C GLN A 197 -9.64 10.23 0.05
N ASN A 198 -9.00 9.76 1.13
CA ASN A 198 -8.70 10.54 2.34
C ASN A 198 -7.18 10.67 2.57
#